data_AF-A0A1W9W1D0-F1
#
_entry.id   AF-A0A1W9W1D0-F1
#
_cell.length_a   1.000
_cell.length_b   1.000
_cell.length_c   1.000
_cell.angle_alpha   90.00
_cell.angle_beta   90.00
_cell.angle_gamma   90.00
#
_symmetry.space_group_name_H-M   'P 1'
#
loop_
_entity.id
_entity.type
_entity.pdbx_description
1 polymer ?
#
loop_
_entity_poly.entity_id
_entity_poly.type
_entity_poly.pdbx_seq_one_letter_code
_entity_poly.pdbx_strand_id
1 'polypeptide(L)'
;MPIERVSYIFSEDNISAIQTNSKEQGWYAIAVGDVSGKGLSAALLMATSLAHLNSLLLQPLTPAQRMAELDKVLMPYTKMTYNNCALCYTELIPVFSTEKSPSTYLLKVTNAGCIPPYIKRSNGLVEWADVGGMPLGVGLGAEHGYQEITINLYAGDMVILTSDGVAEANAATGELFGFDRLQKAITSAPMKNVQAVLNHLLDEVQSFVKGAEPHDDMTIVVVQV
;
A
#
# COMPACT_ATOMS: atom_id res chain seq x y z
N MET A 1 -6.62 -20.93 -9.41
CA MET A 1 -6.04 -19.75 -10.08
C MET A 1 -5.69 -18.76 -8.98
N PRO A 2 -4.48 -18.19 -9.01
CA PRO A 2 -4.07 -17.16 -8.06
C PRO A 2 -4.81 -15.85 -8.36
N ILE A 3 -4.58 -14.78 -7.58
CA ILE A 3 -5.05 -13.39 -7.84
C ILE A 3 -5.28 -13.15 -9.33
N GLU A 4 -6.51 -12.81 -9.72
CA GLU A 4 -6.88 -12.81 -11.13
C GLU A 4 -6.01 -11.84 -11.93
N ARG A 5 -5.73 -10.65 -11.37
CA ARG A 5 -4.89 -9.60 -11.97
C ARG A 5 -4.33 -8.64 -10.91
N VAL A 6 -3.09 -8.18 -11.10
CA VAL A 6 -2.49 -7.05 -10.38
C VAL A 6 -2.05 -6.02 -11.43
N SER A 7 -2.40 -4.75 -11.22
CA SER A 7 -1.88 -3.62 -12.01
C SER A 7 -1.31 -2.56 -11.05
N TYR A 8 -0.18 -1.97 -11.41
CA TYR A 8 0.48 -0.95 -10.60
C TYR A 8 1.24 0.07 -11.45
N ILE A 9 1.53 1.22 -10.86
CA ILE A 9 2.52 2.19 -11.34
C ILE A 9 3.54 2.41 -10.23
N PHE A 10 4.82 2.38 -10.59
CA PHE A 10 5.94 2.69 -9.71
C PHE A 10 6.56 4.02 -10.10
N SER A 11 7.05 4.74 -9.10
CA SER A 11 8.01 5.82 -9.25
C SER A 11 9.24 5.57 -8.39
N GLU A 12 10.35 6.22 -8.71
CA GLU A 12 11.68 5.95 -8.14
C GLU A 12 11.77 6.24 -6.63
N ASP A 13 10.92 7.10 -6.08
CA ASP A 13 10.97 7.51 -4.67
C ASP A 13 10.01 6.70 -3.75
N ASN A 14 9.17 5.81 -4.29
CA ASN A 14 8.18 5.05 -3.51
C ASN A 14 8.61 3.62 -3.17
N ILE A 15 8.46 3.21 -1.91
CA ILE A 15 8.62 1.80 -1.52
C ILE A 15 7.44 1.02 -2.08
N SER A 16 7.74 0.16 -3.03
CA SER A 16 6.78 -0.79 -3.56
C SER A 16 7.39 -2.19 -3.63
N ALA A 17 6.74 -3.12 -2.96
CA ALA A 17 7.18 -4.52 -2.96
C ALA A 17 5.96 -5.41 -3.15
N ILE A 18 5.98 -6.22 -4.21
CA ILE A 18 5.04 -7.33 -4.37
C ILE A 18 5.89 -8.61 -4.33
N GLN A 19 5.76 -9.38 -3.26
CA GLN A 19 6.46 -10.64 -3.13
C GLN A 19 5.48 -11.79 -2.97
N THR A 20 5.72 -12.88 -3.70
CA THR A 20 5.00 -14.14 -3.56
C THR A 20 5.91 -15.17 -2.91
N ASN A 21 5.48 -15.79 -1.82
CA ASN A 21 6.18 -16.97 -1.34
C ASN A 21 5.58 -18.21 -2.03
N SER A 22 6.25 -18.72 -3.06
CA SER A 22 5.83 -19.96 -3.71
C SER A 22 6.55 -21.16 -3.09
N LYS A 23 5.78 -21.99 -2.38
CA LYS A 23 5.61 -23.43 -2.63
C LYS A 23 4.36 -23.87 -1.86
N GLU A 24 3.31 -24.20 -2.61
CA GLU A 24 2.07 -24.87 -2.18
C GLU A 24 0.98 -24.06 -1.40
N GLN A 25 1.23 -22.89 -0.79
CA GLN A 25 0.17 -22.14 -0.06
C GLN A 25 -0.11 -20.67 -0.52
N GLY A 26 0.68 -20.11 -1.45
CA GLY A 26 0.26 -19.03 -2.36
C GLY A 26 -0.26 -17.71 -1.77
N TRP A 27 0.41 -17.13 -0.76
CA TRP A 27 0.10 -15.78 -0.26
C TRP A 27 0.96 -14.70 -0.93
N TYR A 28 0.43 -13.48 -0.96
CA TYR A 28 1.07 -12.30 -1.55
C TYR A 28 1.32 -11.25 -0.46
N ALA A 29 2.53 -10.70 -0.44
CA ALA A 29 2.87 -9.52 0.33
C ALA A 29 2.81 -8.30 -0.59
N ILE A 30 2.15 -7.23 -0.17
CA ILE A 30 2.12 -5.96 -0.91
C ILE A 30 2.41 -4.83 0.06
N ALA A 31 3.42 -4.03 -0.25
CA ALA A 31 3.77 -2.83 0.49
C ALA A 31 3.71 -1.61 -0.42
N VAL A 32 3.12 -0.52 0.07
CA VAL A 32 3.15 0.82 -0.54
C VAL A 32 3.53 1.82 0.54
N GLY A 33 4.48 2.68 0.25
CA GLY A 33 4.94 3.67 1.20
C GLY A 33 5.89 4.68 0.59
N ASP A 34 6.22 5.69 1.37
CA ASP A 34 7.12 6.77 1.00
C ASP A 34 8.13 7.05 2.13
N VAL A 35 9.25 7.66 1.76
CA VAL A 35 10.30 8.08 2.67
C VAL A 35 10.40 9.59 2.67
N SER A 36 10.22 10.21 3.83
CA SER A 36 10.35 11.66 3.92
C SER A 36 11.80 12.14 3.72
N GLY A 37 11.93 13.35 3.20
CA GLY A 37 13.21 13.94 2.81
C GLY A 37 13.46 13.84 1.29
N LYS A 38 14.65 14.23 0.83
CA LYS A 38 15.03 14.18 -0.60
C LYS A 38 16.49 13.78 -0.78
N GLY A 39 16.81 13.31 -1.97
CA GLY A 39 18.18 13.01 -2.37
C GLY A 39 18.74 11.75 -1.69
N LEU A 40 20.06 11.73 -1.49
CA LEU A 40 20.77 10.51 -1.10
C LEU A 40 20.30 9.90 0.23
N SER A 41 19.92 10.72 1.21
CA SER A 41 19.46 10.23 2.53
C SER A 41 18.13 9.48 2.43
N ALA A 42 17.17 10.00 1.66
CA ALA A 42 15.88 9.36 1.42
C ALA A 42 16.06 8.06 0.61
N ALA A 43 16.84 8.13 -0.48
CA ALA A 43 17.13 6.96 -1.32
C ALA A 43 17.82 5.82 -0.56
N LEU A 44 18.78 6.14 0.33
CA LEU A 44 19.42 5.14 1.20
C LEU A 44 18.42 4.51 2.16
N LEU A 45 17.58 5.33 2.82
CA LEU A 45 16.58 4.83 3.75
C LEU A 45 15.54 3.95 3.04
N MET A 46 15.11 4.32 1.84
CA MET A 46 14.25 3.50 0.98
C MET A 46 14.91 2.15 0.65
N ALA A 47 16.15 2.16 0.17
CA ALA A 47 16.88 0.94 -0.17
C ALA A 47 17.07 0.02 1.06
N THR A 48 17.40 0.60 2.21
CA THR A 48 17.50 -0.12 3.49
C THR A 48 16.15 -0.71 3.89
N SER A 49 15.07 0.06 3.78
CA SER A 49 13.70 -0.40 4.10
C SER A 49 13.30 -1.60 3.26
N LEU A 50 13.49 -1.52 1.94
CA LEU A 50 13.16 -2.61 1.02
C LEU A 50 14.01 -3.86 1.29
N ALA A 51 15.31 -3.70 1.50
CA ALA A 51 16.22 -4.82 1.79
C ALA A 51 15.82 -5.55 3.08
N HIS A 52 15.51 -4.81 4.14
CA HIS A 52 15.09 -5.41 5.40
C HIS A 52 13.69 -6.00 5.35
N LEU A 53 12.74 -5.35 4.68
CA LEU A 53 11.40 -5.91 4.46
C LEU A 53 11.50 -7.27 3.76
N ASN A 54 12.27 -7.37 2.67
CA ASN A 54 12.51 -8.63 1.96
C ASN A 54 13.13 -9.72 2.85
N SER A 55 14.05 -9.36 3.74
CA SER A 55 14.61 -10.30 4.72
C SER A 55 13.57 -10.78 5.74
N LEU A 56 12.73 -9.87 6.24
CA LEU A 56 11.68 -10.18 7.20
C LEU A 56 10.52 -10.99 6.60
N LEU A 57 10.32 -10.95 5.28
CA LEU A 57 9.34 -11.79 4.58
C LEU A 57 9.69 -13.29 4.61
N LEU A 58 10.94 -13.62 4.89
CA LEU A 58 11.39 -15.01 5.06
C LEU A 58 11.18 -15.54 6.49
N GLN A 59 10.79 -14.67 7.42
CA GLN A 59 10.60 -15.02 8.82
C GLN A 59 9.11 -15.30 9.10
N PRO A 60 8.79 -16.21 10.04
CA PRO A 60 7.43 -16.54 10.43
C PRO A 60 6.84 -15.47 11.37
N LEU A 61 6.82 -14.23 10.90
CA LEU A 61 6.29 -13.07 11.62
C LEU A 61 4.92 -12.68 11.07
N THR A 62 4.05 -12.21 11.95
CA THR A 62 2.83 -11.50 11.55
C THR A 62 3.18 -10.14 10.90
N PRO A 63 2.30 -9.59 10.06
CA PRO A 63 2.39 -8.20 9.58
C PRO A 63 2.79 -7.18 10.65
N ALA A 64 2.11 -7.17 11.80
CA ALA A 64 2.42 -6.25 12.89
C ALA A 64 3.85 -6.43 13.45
N GLN A 65 4.27 -7.68 13.68
CA GLN A 65 5.63 -7.98 14.15
C GLN A 65 6.70 -7.61 13.13
N ARG A 66 6.43 -7.83 11.84
CA ARG A 66 7.33 -7.47 10.74
C ARG A 66 7.55 -5.96 10.70
N MET A 67 6.49 -5.18 10.88
CA MET A 67 6.57 -3.72 10.94
C MET A 67 7.31 -3.22 12.18
N ALA A 68 7.14 -3.88 13.33
CA ALA A 68 7.90 -3.55 14.55
C ALA A 68 9.40 -3.83 14.39
N GLU A 69 9.78 -4.97 13.78
CA GLU A 69 11.19 -5.26 13.48
C GLU A 69 11.76 -4.29 12.44
N LEU A 70 10.97 -3.91 11.44
CA LEU A 70 11.40 -2.90 10.46
C LEU A 70 11.62 -1.54 11.13
N ASP A 71 10.70 -1.06 11.98
CA ASP A 71 10.82 0.19 12.73
C ASP A 71 12.14 0.23 13.54
N LYS A 72 12.42 -0.85 14.25
CA LYS A 72 13.64 -1.01 15.05
C LYS A 72 14.92 -0.94 14.22
N VAL A 73 14.92 -1.56 13.03
CA VAL A 73 16.08 -1.59 12.15
C VAL A 73 16.29 -0.24 11.45
N LEU A 74 15.23 0.50 11.16
CA LEU A 74 15.32 1.80 10.51
C LEU A 74 15.70 2.94 11.48
N MET A 75 15.40 2.79 12.77
CA MET A 75 15.65 3.80 13.81
C MET A 75 17.07 4.41 13.83
N PRO A 76 18.18 3.67 13.63
CA PRO A 76 19.51 4.26 13.59
C PRO A 76 19.70 5.24 12.42
N TYR A 77 19.07 4.97 11.27
CA TYR A 77 19.20 5.79 10.06
C TYR A 77 18.35 7.06 10.17
N THR A 78 17.12 6.94 10.65
CA THR A 78 16.18 8.06 10.83
C THR A 78 16.62 9.03 11.91
N LYS A 79 17.23 8.56 13.00
CA LYS A 79 17.80 9.45 14.04
C LYS A 79 18.93 10.34 13.52
N MET A 80 19.64 9.91 12.49
CA MET A 80 20.75 10.67 11.90
C MET A 80 20.27 11.71 10.90
N THR A 81 19.21 11.41 10.15
CA THR A 81 18.74 12.23 9.03
C THR A 81 17.48 13.04 9.34
N TYR A 82 16.78 12.72 10.43
CA TYR A 82 15.43 13.20 10.77
C TYR A 82 14.36 12.83 9.73
N ASN A 83 14.66 11.89 8.83
CA ASN A 83 13.69 11.30 7.92
C ASN A 83 12.86 10.23 8.65
N ASN A 84 11.74 9.85 8.06
CA ASN A 84 10.90 8.74 8.48
C ASN A 84 10.44 7.96 7.24
N CYS A 85 9.80 6.81 7.45
CA CYS A 85 9.22 6.01 6.37
C CYS A 85 7.76 5.70 6.68
N ALA A 86 6.85 6.24 5.87
CA ALA A 86 5.45 5.85 5.90
C ALA A 86 5.28 4.56 5.08
N LEU A 87 4.65 3.52 5.63
CA LEU A 87 4.48 2.26 4.90
C LEU A 87 3.18 1.56 5.29
N CYS A 88 2.34 1.28 4.30
CA CYS A 88 1.24 0.34 4.42
C CYS A 88 1.68 -1.04 3.91
N TYR A 89 1.59 -2.05 4.77
CA TYR A 89 1.95 -3.43 4.46
C TYR A 89 0.73 -4.34 4.54
N THR A 90 0.54 -5.19 3.53
CA THR A 90 -0.59 -6.11 3.44
C THR A 90 -0.15 -7.51 3.06
N GLU A 91 -0.88 -8.50 3.57
CA GLU A 91 -0.77 -9.89 3.15
C GLU A 91 -2.12 -10.40 2.67
N LEU A 92 -2.15 -10.91 1.44
CA LEU A 92 -3.30 -11.59 0.85
C LEU A 92 -3.08 -13.10 0.96
N ILE A 93 -3.83 -13.71 1.87
CA ILE A 93 -3.72 -15.13 2.19
C ILE A 93 -4.94 -15.86 1.62
N PRO A 94 -4.76 -16.81 0.69
CA PRO A 94 -5.88 -17.57 0.15
C PRO A 94 -6.53 -18.45 1.22
N VAL A 95 -7.86 -18.47 1.24
CA VAL A 95 -8.65 -19.39 2.07
C VAL A 95 -9.12 -20.55 1.20
N PHE A 96 -8.52 -21.72 1.41
CA PHE A 96 -8.88 -22.93 0.68
C PHE A 96 -10.00 -23.67 1.41
N SER A 97 -11.17 -23.82 0.77
CA SER A 97 -12.26 -24.67 1.27
C SER A 97 -12.29 -26.05 0.59
N THR A 98 -11.74 -26.17 -0.63
CA THR A 98 -11.61 -27.42 -1.42
C THR A 98 -10.32 -27.37 -2.25
N GLU A 99 -9.89 -28.49 -2.87
CA GLU A 99 -8.68 -28.58 -3.71
C GLU A 99 -8.70 -27.70 -4.99
N LYS A 100 -9.78 -26.95 -5.23
CA LYS A 100 -9.88 -26.00 -6.34
C LYS A 100 -9.69 -24.57 -5.84
N SER A 101 -9.24 -23.70 -6.75
CA SER A 101 -8.97 -22.26 -6.60
C SER A 101 -9.65 -21.60 -5.40
N PRO A 102 -8.93 -20.83 -4.56
CA PRO A 102 -9.56 -20.09 -3.48
C PRO A 102 -10.54 -19.09 -4.08
N SER A 103 -11.76 -19.05 -3.54
CA SER A 103 -12.79 -18.05 -3.87
C SER A 103 -12.82 -16.90 -2.85
N THR A 104 -11.93 -16.96 -1.86
CA THR A 104 -11.92 -16.07 -0.69
C THR A 104 -10.49 -15.90 -0.23
N TYR A 105 -10.15 -14.68 0.18
CA TYR A 105 -8.83 -14.33 0.70
C TYR A 105 -9.00 -13.60 2.04
N LEU A 106 -8.04 -13.79 2.93
CA LEU A 106 -7.84 -12.93 4.08
C LEU A 106 -6.84 -11.85 3.70
N LEU A 107 -7.25 -10.59 3.81
CA LEU A 107 -6.36 -9.45 3.73
C LEU A 107 -5.96 -9.07 5.16
N LYS A 108 -4.70 -9.32 5.52
CA LYS A 108 -4.11 -8.75 6.72
C LYS A 108 -3.48 -7.41 6.38
N VAL A 109 -3.71 -6.40 7.21
CA VAL A 109 -3.21 -5.04 6.98
C VAL A 109 -2.55 -4.52 8.25
N THR A 110 -1.36 -3.97 8.10
CA THR A 110 -0.71 -3.12 9.09
C THR A 110 -0.28 -1.83 8.41
N ASN A 111 -0.51 -0.71 9.08
CA ASN A 111 -0.18 0.61 8.56
C ASN A 111 0.77 1.35 9.50
N ALA A 112 1.87 1.84 8.96
CA ALA A 112 2.85 2.67 9.65
C ALA A 112 2.84 4.08 9.04
N GLY A 113 1.76 4.81 9.25
CA GLY A 113 1.66 6.23 8.90
C GLY A 113 1.37 6.54 7.43
N CYS A 114 0.99 5.56 6.62
CA CYS A 114 0.59 5.74 5.22
C CYS A 114 -0.95 5.84 5.09
N ILE A 115 -1.45 6.05 3.86
CA ILE A 115 -2.88 6.01 3.58
C ILE A 115 -3.37 4.55 3.73
N PRO A 116 -4.41 4.27 4.54
CA PRO A 116 -4.95 2.92 4.64
C PRO A 116 -5.55 2.46 3.32
N PRO A 117 -5.49 1.15 3.00
CA PRO A 117 -5.97 0.64 1.73
C PRO A 117 -7.50 0.75 1.64
N TYR A 118 -7.98 1.08 0.44
CA TYR A 118 -9.39 1.04 0.11
C TYR A 118 -9.80 -0.37 -0.33
N ILE A 119 -10.97 -0.81 0.10
CA ILE A 119 -11.62 -2.03 -0.36
C ILE A 119 -12.85 -1.62 -1.18
N LYS A 120 -12.81 -1.89 -2.49
CA LYS A 120 -13.96 -1.73 -3.38
C LYS A 120 -14.61 -3.10 -3.54
N ARG A 121 -15.78 -3.26 -2.92
CA ARG A 121 -16.56 -4.50 -2.96
C ARG A 121 -17.13 -4.75 -4.35
N SER A 122 -17.35 -6.02 -4.68
CA SER A 122 -17.99 -6.46 -5.93
C SER A 122 -19.37 -5.83 -6.17
N ASN A 123 -20.08 -5.41 -5.11
CA ASN A 123 -21.36 -4.71 -5.18
C ASN A 123 -21.24 -3.18 -5.39
N GLY A 124 -20.02 -2.65 -5.49
CA GLY A 124 -19.73 -1.23 -5.67
C GLY A 124 -19.55 -0.41 -4.40
N LEU A 125 -19.78 -0.97 -3.20
CA LEU A 125 -19.47 -0.32 -1.93
C LEU A 125 -17.96 -0.10 -1.80
N VAL A 126 -17.56 1.06 -1.30
CA VAL A 126 -16.16 1.37 -0.98
C VAL A 126 -16.03 1.62 0.51
N GLU A 127 -15.07 0.95 1.13
CA GLU A 127 -14.64 1.16 2.51
C GLU A 127 -13.11 1.26 2.56
N TRP A 128 -12.54 1.62 3.70
CA TRP A 128 -11.10 1.57 3.94
C TRP A 128 -10.80 0.65 5.11
N ALA A 129 -9.60 0.07 5.11
CA ALA A 129 -9.08 -0.67 6.25
C ALA A 129 -8.82 0.31 7.39
N ASP A 130 -9.64 0.26 8.45
CA ASP A 130 -9.49 1.14 9.63
C ASP A 130 -8.31 0.70 10.50
N VAL A 131 -7.09 0.96 10.01
CA VAL A 131 -5.83 0.67 10.69
C VAL A 131 -4.86 1.81 10.45
N GLY A 132 -4.35 2.35 11.55
CA GLY A 132 -3.31 3.38 11.56
C GLY A 132 -2.06 2.92 12.29
N GLY A 133 -1.07 3.80 12.33
CA GLY A 133 0.16 3.59 13.08
C GLY A 133 1.13 4.73 12.83
N MET A 134 2.20 4.76 13.60
CA MET A 134 3.25 5.78 13.44
C MET A 134 4.19 5.41 12.29
N PRO A 135 4.73 6.40 11.55
CA PRO A 135 5.78 6.16 10.57
C PRO A 135 6.94 5.35 11.15
N LEU A 136 7.56 4.51 10.34
CA LEU A 136 8.72 3.72 10.69
C LEU A 136 9.96 4.60 10.95
N GLY A 137 10.83 4.10 11.81
CA GLY A 137 12.08 4.69 12.24
C GLY A 137 11.93 5.70 13.39
N VAL A 138 10.73 5.89 13.93
CA VAL A 138 10.53 6.71 15.14
C VAL A 138 10.74 5.90 16.43
N GLY A 139 10.76 4.57 16.35
CA GLY A 139 10.96 3.66 17.50
C GLY A 139 9.75 3.52 18.41
N LEU A 140 8.72 4.36 18.26
CA LEU A 140 7.49 4.28 19.05
C LEU A 140 6.61 3.11 18.64
N GLY A 141 6.70 2.66 17.39
CA GLY A 141 5.98 1.48 16.88
C GLY A 141 6.54 0.18 17.45
N ALA A 142 7.85 0.11 17.69
CA ALA A 142 8.49 -0.99 18.39
C ALA A 142 8.13 -1.05 19.89
N GLU A 143 7.90 0.10 20.54
CA GLU A 143 7.55 0.18 21.97
C GLU A 143 6.06 -0.07 22.25
N HIS A 144 5.16 0.47 21.42
CA HIS A 144 3.71 0.38 21.62
C HIS A 144 3.03 -0.68 20.75
N GLY A 145 3.75 -1.25 19.79
CA GLY A 145 3.27 -2.22 18.82
C GLY A 145 2.52 -1.59 17.64
N TYR A 146 2.65 -2.21 16.47
CA TYR A 146 1.79 -1.94 15.33
C TYR A 146 0.50 -2.75 15.41
N GLN A 147 -0.60 -2.17 14.91
CA GLN A 147 -1.87 -2.86 14.82
C GLN A 147 -1.94 -3.71 13.54
N GLU A 148 -2.65 -4.84 13.63
CA GLU A 148 -3.02 -5.66 12.48
C GLU A 148 -4.53 -5.83 12.48
N ILE A 149 -5.15 -5.60 11.33
CA ILE A 149 -6.55 -5.97 11.10
C ILE A 149 -6.61 -7.06 10.02
N THR A 150 -7.68 -7.85 10.04
CA THR A 150 -7.95 -8.88 9.02
C THR A 150 -9.31 -8.64 8.40
N ILE A 151 -9.37 -8.61 7.07
CA ILE A 151 -10.58 -8.39 6.28
C ILE A 151 -10.81 -9.59 5.38
N ASN A 152 -12.04 -10.09 5.33
CA ASN A 152 -12.45 -11.11 4.35
C ASN A 152 -12.67 -10.43 2.99
N LEU A 153 -12.01 -10.95 1.95
CA LEU A 153 -12.22 -10.56 0.56
C LEU A 153 -12.86 -11.70 -0.21
N TYR A 154 -13.88 -11.37 -0.99
CA TYR A 154 -14.61 -12.31 -1.84
C TYR A 154 -14.31 -12.05 -3.31
N ALA A 155 -14.62 -13.03 -4.16
CA ALA A 155 -14.44 -12.91 -5.61
C ALA A 155 -15.05 -11.60 -6.16
N GLY A 156 -14.25 -10.87 -6.92
CA GLY A 156 -14.61 -9.58 -7.50
C GLY A 156 -14.35 -8.37 -6.60
N ASP A 157 -14.02 -8.56 -5.32
CA ASP A 157 -13.56 -7.46 -4.46
C ASP A 157 -12.16 -6.99 -4.92
N MET A 158 -11.91 -5.70 -4.78
CA MET A 158 -10.63 -5.08 -5.13
C MET A 158 -10.01 -4.37 -3.93
N VAL A 159 -8.69 -4.46 -3.81
CA VAL A 159 -7.87 -3.72 -2.85
C VAL A 159 -7.08 -2.67 -3.61
N ILE A 160 -7.15 -1.42 -3.16
CA ILE A 160 -6.46 -0.29 -3.75
C ILE A 160 -5.54 0.31 -2.68
N LEU A 161 -4.24 0.30 -2.95
CA LEU A 161 -3.22 0.97 -2.14
C LEU A 161 -2.68 2.17 -2.91
N THR A 162 -2.45 3.28 -2.21
CA THR A 162 -1.91 4.50 -2.82
C THR A 162 -0.84 5.13 -1.93
N SER A 163 0.16 5.77 -2.52
CA SER A 163 0.98 6.76 -1.80
C SER A 163 0.18 8.04 -1.57
N ASP A 164 0.67 8.90 -0.69
CA ASP A 164 0.15 10.25 -0.45
C ASP A 164 0.24 11.16 -1.67
N GLY A 165 1.24 10.99 -2.53
CA GLY A 165 1.36 11.73 -3.80
C GLY A 165 0.08 11.74 -4.65
N VAL A 166 -0.80 10.74 -4.53
CA VAL A 166 -2.11 10.73 -5.20
C VAL A 166 -3.09 11.74 -4.56
N ALA A 167 -3.18 11.75 -3.23
CA ALA A 167 -4.05 12.67 -2.50
C ALA A 167 -3.47 14.10 -2.47
N GLU A 168 -2.15 14.22 -2.51
CA GLU A 168 -1.42 15.50 -2.50
C GLU A 168 -1.21 16.09 -3.89
N ALA A 169 -1.54 15.35 -4.97
CA ALA A 169 -1.55 15.88 -6.32
C ALA A 169 -2.33 17.20 -6.36
N ASN A 170 -1.68 18.28 -6.80
CA ASN A 170 -2.24 19.62 -6.70
C ASN A 170 -2.55 20.23 -8.08
N ALA A 171 -3.64 20.97 -8.14
CA ALA A 171 -3.93 21.81 -9.30
C ALA A 171 -3.00 23.03 -9.30
N ALA A 172 -2.94 23.74 -10.43
CA ALA A 172 -2.19 25.00 -10.54
C ALA A 172 -2.62 26.09 -9.52
N THR A 173 -3.80 25.95 -8.91
CA THR A 173 -4.30 26.81 -7.83
C THR A 173 -3.67 26.50 -6.46
N GLY A 174 -2.91 25.40 -6.34
CA GLY A 174 -2.43 24.86 -5.07
C GLY A 174 -3.46 24.00 -4.33
N GLU A 175 -4.65 23.80 -4.90
CA GLU A 175 -5.67 22.92 -4.32
C GLU A 175 -5.24 21.45 -4.44
N LEU A 176 -5.24 20.71 -3.34
CA LEU A 176 -4.96 19.26 -3.33
C LEU A 176 -6.15 18.48 -3.89
N PHE A 177 -5.86 17.36 -4.56
CA PHE A 177 -6.88 16.41 -4.99
C PHE A 177 -7.69 15.94 -3.78
N GLY A 178 -6.99 15.53 -2.74
CA GLY A 178 -7.52 15.23 -1.42
C GLY A 178 -8.27 13.90 -1.33
N PHE A 179 -8.50 13.47 -0.08
CA PHE A 179 -9.13 12.19 0.22
C PHE A 179 -10.56 12.08 -0.30
N ASP A 180 -11.33 13.17 -0.27
CA ASP A 180 -12.72 13.18 -0.75
C ASP A 180 -12.82 12.86 -2.25
N ARG A 181 -11.91 13.40 -3.07
CA ARG A 181 -11.88 13.12 -4.52
C ARG A 181 -11.34 11.73 -4.79
N LEU A 182 -10.32 11.30 -4.06
CA LEU A 182 -9.81 9.94 -4.14
C LEU A 182 -10.91 8.91 -3.86
N GLN A 183 -11.65 9.06 -2.77
CA GLN A 183 -12.76 8.16 -2.44
C GLN A 183 -13.85 8.19 -3.52
N LYS A 184 -14.20 9.37 -4.05
CA LYS A 184 -15.17 9.50 -5.15
C LYS A 184 -14.69 8.82 -6.43
N ALA A 185 -13.42 9.00 -6.80
CA ALA A 185 -12.80 8.39 -7.98
C ALA A 185 -12.77 6.86 -7.84
N ILE A 186 -12.40 6.33 -6.67
CA ILE A 186 -12.47 4.89 -6.39
C ILE A 186 -13.91 4.41 -6.47
N THR A 187 -14.87 5.16 -5.95
CA THR A 187 -16.31 4.79 -5.99
C THR A 187 -16.85 4.76 -7.41
N SER A 188 -16.50 5.73 -8.26
CA SER A 188 -16.96 5.81 -9.66
C SER A 188 -16.19 4.89 -10.62
N ALA A 189 -15.05 4.35 -10.20
CA ALA A 189 -14.22 3.48 -11.04
C ALA A 189 -14.98 2.26 -11.57
N PRO A 190 -14.77 1.88 -12.85
CA PRO A 190 -15.48 0.78 -13.49
C PRO A 190 -15.05 -0.59 -12.94
N MET A 191 -16.01 -1.44 -12.57
CA MET A 191 -15.78 -2.79 -12.03
C MET A 191 -15.44 -3.86 -13.09
N LYS A 192 -14.77 -3.47 -14.18
CA LYS A 192 -14.49 -4.39 -15.31
C LYS A 192 -13.25 -5.25 -15.08
N ASN A 193 -12.16 -4.63 -14.65
CA ASN A 193 -10.88 -5.26 -14.34
C ASN A 193 -9.96 -4.24 -13.65
N VAL A 194 -8.88 -4.72 -13.04
CA VAL A 194 -7.89 -3.88 -12.34
C VAL A 194 -7.29 -2.76 -13.20
N GLN A 195 -7.06 -3.00 -14.50
CA GLN A 195 -6.47 -1.98 -15.39
C GLN A 195 -7.47 -0.85 -15.66
N ALA A 196 -8.75 -1.16 -15.78
CA ALA A 196 -9.80 -0.16 -15.97
C ALA A 196 -9.95 0.72 -14.73
N VAL A 197 -9.82 0.16 -13.52
CA VAL A 197 -9.79 0.94 -12.28
C VAL A 197 -8.54 1.81 -12.21
N LEU A 198 -7.36 1.24 -12.47
CA LEU A 198 -6.10 1.99 -12.46
C LEU A 198 -6.14 3.17 -13.44
N ASN A 199 -6.53 2.94 -14.70
CA ASN A 199 -6.64 4.00 -15.71
C ASN A 199 -7.62 5.08 -15.28
N HIS A 200 -8.79 4.69 -14.74
CA HIS A 200 -9.78 5.65 -14.26
C HIS A 200 -9.23 6.54 -13.14
N LEU A 201 -8.51 5.98 -12.16
CA LEU A 201 -7.91 6.76 -11.08
C LEU A 201 -6.86 7.75 -11.62
N LEU A 202 -6.05 7.32 -12.58
CA LEU A 202 -5.06 8.19 -13.21
C LEU A 202 -5.71 9.32 -14.00
N ASP A 203 -6.74 9.00 -14.79
CA ASP A 203 -7.47 9.99 -15.59
C ASP A 203 -8.13 11.05 -14.70
N GLU A 204 -8.70 10.65 -13.55
CA GLU A 204 -9.30 11.58 -12.57
C GLU A 204 -8.25 12.52 -11.97
N VAL A 205 -7.08 12.00 -11.56
CA VAL A 205 -5.99 12.82 -11.02
C VAL A 205 -5.41 13.75 -12.09
N GLN A 206 -5.13 13.24 -13.29
CA GLN A 206 -4.59 14.05 -14.39
C GLN A 206 -5.57 15.14 -14.84
N SER A 207 -6.86 14.82 -14.91
CA SER A 207 -7.92 15.78 -15.24
C SER A 207 -8.06 16.88 -14.18
N PHE A 208 -7.78 16.56 -12.92
CA PHE A 208 -7.78 17.54 -11.83
C PHE A 208 -6.55 18.46 -11.89
N VAL A 209 -5.36 17.88 -12.07
CA VAL A 209 -4.09 18.62 -12.13
C VAL A 209 -4.00 19.51 -13.38
N LYS A 210 -4.67 19.14 -14.48
CA LYS A 210 -4.75 19.90 -15.75
C LYS A 210 -3.39 20.29 -16.35
N GLY A 211 -2.41 19.39 -16.21
CA GLY A 211 -1.06 19.60 -16.75
C GLY A 211 -0.19 20.56 -15.92
N ALA A 212 -0.57 20.85 -14.66
CA ALA A 212 0.41 21.35 -13.70
C ALA A 212 1.55 20.33 -13.55
N GLU A 213 2.75 20.80 -13.23
CA GLU A 213 3.87 19.88 -13.01
C GLU A 213 3.57 18.98 -11.81
N PRO A 214 3.88 17.67 -11.90
CA PRO A 214 3.79 16.77 -10.76
C PRO A 214 4.58 17.34 -9.58
N HIS A 215 3.90 17.50 -8.45
CA HIS A 215 4.53 17.98 -7.22
C HIS A 215 5.25 16.85 -6.48
N ASP A 216 4.75 15.61 -6.64
CA ASP A 216 5.27 14.42 -5.99
C ASP A 216 5.00 13.15 -6.81
N ASP A 217 5.67 12.07 -6.40
CA ASP A 217 5.59 10.77 -7.01
C ASP A 217 4.34 9.99 -6.58
N MET A 218 3.59 9.49 -7.56
CA MET A 218 2.34 8.77 -7.32
C MET A 218 2.54 7.26 -7.48
N THR A 219 2.14 6.50 -6.47
CA THR A 219 2.01 5.05 -6.53
C THR A 219 0.55 4.65 -6.35
N ILE A 220 0.06 3.79 -7.24
CA ILE A 220 -1.26 3.15 -7.14
C ILE A 220 -1.07 1.66 -7.42
N VAL A 221 -1.56 0.81 -6.51
CA VAL A 221 -1.61 -0.63 -6.69
C VAL A 221 -3.07 -1.08 -6.61
N VAL A 222 -3.53 -1.79 -7.63
CA VAL A 222 -4.87 -2.37 -7.67
C VAL A 222 -4.76 -3.89 -7.77
N VAL A 223 -5.42 -4.57 -6.84
CA VAL A 223 -5.51 -6.03 -6.78
C VAL A 223 -6.96 -6.45 -6.83
N GLN A 224 -7.28 -7.48 -7.60
CA GLN A 224 -8.60 -8.11 -7.62
C GLN A 224 -8.52 -9.56 -7.15
N VAL A 225 -9.42 -9.92 -6.23
CA VAL A 225 -9.62 -11.28 -5.74
C VAL A 225 -10.54 -12.07 -6.67
#